data_AF-A0A963UEX2-F1
#
_entry.id   AF-A0A963UEX2-F1
#
_cell.length_a   1.000
_cell.length_b   1.000
_cell.length_c   1.000
_cell.angle_alpha   90.00
_cell.angle_beta   90.00
_cell.angle_gamma   90.00
#
_symmetry.space_group_name_H-M   'P 1'
#
loop_
_entity.id
_entity.type
_entity.pdbx_description
1 polymer ?
#
loop_
_entity_poly.entity_id
_entity_poly.type
_entity_poly.pdbx_seq_one_letter_code
_entity_poly.pdbx_strand_id
1 'polypeptide(L)' 'IGDPATEDFWFCGLAAQPGKPYCEAHVGVAFQPMSSRRDRRR' A
#
# COMPACT_ATOMS: atom_id res chain seq x y z
N ILE A 1 -4.49 -3.46 -8.27
CA ILE A 1 -4.41 -4.49 -7.21
C ILE A 1 -5.79 -5.09 -7.09
N GLY A 2 -5.94 -6.33 -7.55
CA GLY A 2 -7.19 -7.06 -7.47
C GLY A 2 -7.43 -7.64 -6.07
N ASP A 3 -8.58 -8.26 -5.90
CA ASP A 3 -8.88 -9.05 -4.72
C ASP A 3 -8.11 -10.38 -4.77
N PRO A 4 -7.41 -10.80 -3.69
CA PRO A 4 -6.64 -12.05 -3.68
C PRO A 4 -7.46 -13.32 -3.96
N ALA A 5 -8.79 -13.27 -3.81
CA ALA A 5 -9.69 -14.38 -4.11
C ALA A 5 -10.23 -14.36 -5.55
N THR A 6 -9.78 -13.42 -6.39
CA THR A 6 -10.15 -13.32 -7.81
C THR A 6 -8.97 -13.64 -8.71
N GLU A 7 -9.25 -14.13 -9.92
CA GLU A 7 -8.24 -14.38 -10.95
C GLU A 7 -7.56 -13.09 -11.46
N ASP A 8 -8.20 -11.94 -11.25
CA ASP A 8 -7.66 -10.61 -11.55
C ASP A 8 -6.67 -10.10 -10.48
N PHE A 9 -6.11 -10.95 -9.63
CA PHE A 9 -5.10 -10.52 -8.66
C PHE A 9 -3.77 -10.20 -9.34
N TRP A 10 -3.29 -8.97 -9.16
CA TRP A 10 -2.00 -8.52 -9.67
C TRP A 10 -1.36 -7.44 -8.78
N PHE A 11 -0.02 -7.39 -8.79
CA PHE A 11 0.78 -6.40 -8.08
C PHE A 11 1.00 -5.14 -8.91
N CYS A 12 1.15 -3.98 -8.25
CA CYS A 12 1.33 -2.67 -8.89
C CYS A 12 2.31 -2.60 -10.08
N GLY A 13 3.37 -3.41 -10.10
CA GLY A 13 4.33 -3.46 -11.20
C GLY A 13 5.34 -2.30 -11.27
N LEU A 14 5.16 -1.24 -10.47
CA LEU A 14 6.13 -0.14 -10.34
C LEU A 14 7.33 -0.55 -9.49
N ALA A 15 8.48 0.07 -9.77
CA ALA A 15 9.71 -0.16 -9.01
C ALA A 15 9.50 0.12 -7.50
N ALA A 16 10.05 -0.77 -6.68
CA ALA A 16 10.07 -0.57 -5.24
C ALA A 16 11.02 0.57 -4.86
N GLN A 17 10.65 1.34 -3.84
CA GLN A 17 11.55 2.33 -3.27
C GLN A 17 12.73 1.65 -2.57
N PRO A 18 13.98 2.18 -2.67
CA PRO A 18 15.13 1.58 -2.01
C PRO A 18 14.89 1.35 -0.51
N GLY A 19 15.13 0.13 -0.05
CA GLY A 19 14.90 -0.26 1.35
C GLY A 19 13.42 -0.39 1.76
N LYS A 20 12.48 -0.36 0.81
CA LYS A 20 11.04 -0.52 1.07
C LYS A 20 10.42 -1.57 0.12
N PRO A 21 9.33 -2.23 0.53
CA PRO A 21 8.74 -3.32 -0.26
C PRO A 21 7.85 -2.86 -1.42
N TYR A 22 7.50 -1.57 -1.49
CA TYR A 22 6.53 -1.07 -2.47
C TYR A 22 7.01 0.22 -3.15
N CYS A 23 6.32 0.60 -4.22
CA CYS A 23 6.50 1.90 -4.86
C CYS A 23 6.04 3.05 -3.95
N GLU A 24 6.38 4.29 -4.32
CA GLU A 24 6.10 5.50 -3.51
C GLU A 24 4.65 5.60 -3.03
N ALA A 25 3.68 5.45 -3.96
CA ALA A 25 2.26 5.55 -3.63
C ALA A 25 1.84 4.48 -2.59
N HIS A 26 2.28 3.24 -2.78
CA HIS A 26 1.93 2.13 -1.88
C HIS A 26 2.66 2.19 -0.54
N VAL A 27 3.88 2.73 -0.50
CA VAL A 27 4.58 3.03 0.76
C VAL A 27 3.78 4.03 1.58
N GLY A 28 3.24 5.07 0.94
CA GLY A 28 2.36 6.03 1.58
C GLY A 28 1.20 5.33 2.28
N VAL A 29 0.44 4.50 1.56
CA VAL A 29 -0.73 3.82 2.14
C VAL A 29 -0.35 2.82 3.24
N ALA A 30 0.69 1.99 3.04
CA ALA A 30 1.05 0.92 3.96
C ALA A 30 1.63 1.43 5.30
N PHE A 31 2.44 2.49 5.25
CA PHE A 31 3.23 2.96 6.39
C PHE A 31 2.75 4.31 6.95
N GLN A 32 1.43 4.51 7.04
CA GLN A 32 0.86 5.71 7.66
C GLN A 32 1.29 5.85 9.13
N PRO A 33 1.57 7.08 9.63
CA PRO A 33 1.90 7.29 11.04
C PRO A 33 0.70 7.01 11.95
N MET A 34 0.96 6.58 13.20
CA MET A 34 -0.09 6.21 14.18
C MET A 34 -1.12 7.31 14.42
N SER A 35 -0.71 8.59 14.35
CA SER A 35 -1.62 9.73 14.52
C SER A 35 -2.66 9.79 13.39
N SER A 36 -2.22 9.62 12.14
CA SER A 36 -3.11 9.67 10.96
C SER A 36 -4.09 8.49 10.90
N ARG A 37 -3.72 7.32 11.43
CA ARG A 37 -4.64 6.16 11.53
C ARG A 37 -5.84 6.43 12.43
N ARG A 38 -5.67 7.25 13.47
CA ARG A 38 -6.70 7.47 14.51
C ARG A 38 -7.76 8.48 14.07
N ASP A 39 -7.39 9.43 13.23
CA ASP A 39 -8.27 10.49 12.72
C ASP A 39 -9.33 9.96 11.74
N ARG A 40 -8.97 9.02 10.86
CA ARG A 40 -9.91 8.39 9.89
C ARG A 40 -11.01 7.52 10.50
N ARG A 41 -10.99 7.26 11.81
CA ARG A 41 -12.02 6.48 12.53
C ARG A 41 -13.05 7.35 13.26
N ARG A 42 -12.98 8.68 13.14
CA ARG A 42 -13.98 9.60 13.68
C ARG A 42 -14.96 10.07 12.61
#